data_AF-E0NW65-F1
#
_entry.id   AF-E0NW65-F1
#
_cell.length_a   1.000
_cell.length_b   1.000
_cell.length_c   1.000
_cell.angle_alpha   90.00
_cell.angle_beta   90.00
_cell.angle_gamma   90.00
#
_symmetry.space_group_name_H-M   'P 1'
#
loop_
_entity.id
_entity.type
_entity.pdbx_description
1 polymer ?
#
loop_
_entity_poly.entity_id
_entity_poly.type
_entity_poly.pdbx_seq_one_letter_code
_entity_poly.pdbx_strand_id
1 'polypeptide(L)'
;MTSCAISAERKFDPFCEKIFLSLCDEGAKVFSYKAADGFEVTYSPTNFSKIHSAAQNLPTEIMQMALRKDAHDIERYFIAEIIPALEEARKKNAVLALKNIIVKDKNIADTTQLGTLRNLTKKELMDKNEFILSEFLTDIFIYAVAKTDNTTDSSFTKSIKKNFYAVYSSMRDTITFYEVSRPKAVAAIPLTIKGSFNHVFTPISRETLSISANHDLQIFCLKFDDFDFDYHGLWRYLRNNIGYYVYSRVQINRYVIEEEIASLAYDAIAHIKKFIEKNKLQSENSLGELLLYIFLEQVLQAPKLMSKVELRNHNDLISSESSGIHLLTANTDVTFSQLILGVSMLNTSLTEAIDAAFADAQKLKSRKKDERSFVESSIFNGAFPSDICEQLESIILPSESVEKKPATAFGLFLGYTLGDISKSGKSINIYQRDAIAQIKNDILNNVPYIESKIAQYGLDGYSLYIYLLPFTDVDNDKKDIMNKLLQTEESKT
;
A
#
# COMPACT_ATOMS: atom_id res chain seq x y z
N MET A 1 -13.93 -3.49 22.68
CA MET A 1 -13.71 -4.31 21.47
C MET A 1 -14.65 -5.51 21.39
N THR A 2 -14.89 -6.27 22.46
CA THR A 2 -15.77 -7.45 22.48
C THR A 2 -17.19 -7.21 21.93
N SER A 3 -17.78 -6.02 22.16
CA SER A 3 -19.09 -5.64 21.60
C SER A 3 -19.11 -5.60 20.06
N CYS A 4 -17.94 -5.47 19.44
CA CYS A 4 -17.75 -5.43 17.98
C CYS A 4 -17.26 -6.77 17.40
N ALA A 5 -17.03 -7.79 18.23
CA ALA A 5 -16.53 -9.09 17.78
C ALA A 5 -17.62 -9.92 17.04
N ILE A 6 -17.18 -10.82 16.15
CA ILE A 6 -18.06 -11.79 15.49
C ILE A 6 -18.74 -12.69 16.53
N SER A 7 -19.91 -13.25 16.21
CA SER A 7 -20.73 -14.00 17.18
C SER A 7 -19.98 -15.12 17.92
N ALA A 8 -19.07 -15.84 17.24
CA ALA A 8 -18.24 -16.89 17.83
C ALA A 8 -17.25 -16.36 18.90
N GLU A 9 -16.83 -15.11 18.75
CA GLU A 9 -15.82 -14.41 19.56
C GLU A 9 -16.46 -13.48 20.60
N ARG A 10 -17.79 -13.39 20.68
CA ARG A 10 -18.47 -12.49 21.65
C ARG A 10 -18.42 -12.98 23.09
N LYS A 11 -17.90 -14.18 23.35
CA LYS A 11 -17.60 -14.60 24.71
C LYS A 11 -16.46 -13.74 25.23
N PHE A 12 -16.71 -13.07 26.35
CA PHE A 12 -15.78 -12.09 26.90
C PHE A 12 -14.41 -12.69 27.20
N ASP A 13 -14.36 -13.83 27.90
CA ASP A 13 -13.09 -14.40 28.35
C ASP A 13 -12.20 -14.85 27.19
N PRO A 14 -12.67 -15.66 26.20
CA PRO A 14 -11.83 -16.12 25.09
C PRO A 14 -11.31 -14.98 24.20
N PHE A 15 -12.13 -13.96 23.94
CA PHE A 15 -11.69 -12.83 23.11
C PHE A 15 -10.73 -11.91 23.86
N CYS A 16 -10.91 -11.72 25.17
CA CYS A 16 -9.95 -10.97 25.97
C CYS A 16 -8.61 -11.71 26.05
N GLU A 17 -8.63 -13.01 26.32
CA GLU A 17 -7.42 -13.82 26.29
C GLU A 17 -6.69 -13.69 24.95
N LYS A 18 -7.43 -13.76 23.83
CA LYS A 18 -6.87 -13.55 22.49
C LYS A 18 -6.19 -12.19 22.35
N ILE A 19 -6.79 -11.11 22.86
CA ILE A 19 -6.14 -9.78 22.84
C ILE A 19 -4.84 -9.81 23.66
N PHE A 20 -4.86 -10.38 24.86
CA PHE A 20 -3.68 -10.41 25.74
C PHE A 20 -2.57 -11.35 25.26
N LEU A 21 -2.88 -12.38 24.46
CA LEU A 21 -1.88 -13.21 23.78
C LEU A 21 -0.97 -12.38 22.86
N SER A 22 -1.43 -11.23 22.37
CA SER A 22 -0.57 -10.30 21.64
C SER A 22 0.63 -9.79 22.45
N LEU A 23 0.63 -9.93 23.78
CA LEU A 23 1.74 -9.58 24.67
C LEU A 23 2.71 -10.73 24.95
N CYS A 24 2.35 -11.96 24.61
CA CYS A 24 3.16 -13.17 24.83
C CYS A 24 4.11 -13.43 23.65
N ASP A 25 5.05 -14.35 23.82
CA ASP A 25 5.91 -14.83 22.74
C ASP A 25 5.11 -15.55 21.64
N GLU A 26 5.65 -15.56 20.43
CA GLU A 26 5.00 -16.16 19.28
C GLU A 26 4.70 -17.65 19.51
N GLY A 27 3.49 -18.09 19.16
CA GLY A 27 3.02 -19.46 19.38
C GLY A 27 2.41 -19.74 20.76
N ALA A 28 2.35 -18.76 21.67
CA ALA A 28 1.62 -18.89 22.92
C ALA A 28 0.13 -19.18 22.68
N LYS A 29 -0.40 -20.19 23.37
CA LYS A 29 -1.82 -20.61 23.25
C LYS A 29 -2.69 -20.20 24.42
N VAL A 30 -2.06 -19.81 25.53
CA VAL A 30 -2.72 -19.41 26.78
C VAL A 30 -2.00 -18.17 27.29
N PHE A 31 -2.74 -17.19 27.81
CA PHE A 31 -2.12 -15.98 28.32
C PHE A 31 -1.53 -16.22 29.72
N SER A 32 -0.24 -15.95 29.88
CA SER A 32 0.47 -16.02 31.15
C SER A 32 1.51 -14.91 31.28
N TYR A 33 1.90 -14.63 32.51
CA TYR A 33 2.97 -13.69 32.83
C TYR A 33 3.78 -14.20 34.03
N LYS A 34 5.04 -13.77 34.11
CA LYS A 34 5.91 -14.07 35.26
C LYS A 34 5.70 -13.02 36.35
N ALA A 35 5.24 -13.44 37.53
CA ALA A 35 5.04 -12.56 38.68
C ALA A 35 6.36 -12.14 39.34
N ALA A 36 6.30 -11.15 40.26
CA ALA A 36 7.47 -10.64 40.97
C ALA A 36 8.27 -11.70 41.76
N ASP A 37 7.60 -12.77 42.21
CA ASP A 37 8.23 -13.91 42.90
C ASP A 37 8.88 -14.92 41.94
N GLY A 38 8.78 -14.67 40.63
CA GLY A 38 9.36 -15.49 39.57
C GLY A 38 8.49 -16.66 39.12
N PHE A 39 7.31 -16.87 39.68
CA PHE A 39 6.39 -17.91 39.23
C PHE A 39 5.57 -17.46 38.02
N GLU A 40 5.31 -18.40 37.12
CA GLU A 40 4.44 -18.19 35.97
C GLU A 40 2.97 -18.22 36.43
N VAL A 41 2.22 -17.17 36.14
CA VAL A 41 0.80 -17.05 36.45
C VAL A 41 0.00 -17.07 35.17
N THR A 42 -0.72 -18.16 34.95
CA THR A 42 -1.68 -18.30 33.86
C THR A 42 -3.00 -17.62 34.20
N TYR A 43 -3.47 -16.74 33.32
CA TYR A 43 -4.72 -16.03 33.51
C TYR A 43 -5.91 -16.94 33.17
N SER A 44 -6.82 -17.08 34.14
CA SER A 44 -8.06 -17.84 33.96
C SER A 44 -9.24 -16.93 33.60
N PRO A 45 -10.39 -17.48 33.18
CA PRO A 45 -11.63 -16.71 33.02
C PRO A 45 -12.02 -15.89 34.27
N THR A 46 -11.71 -16.38 35.48
CA THR A 46 -11.96 -15.63 36.71
C THR A 46 -11.12 -14.35 36.80
N ASN A 47 -9.88 -14.37 36.29
CA ASN A 47 -9.02 -13.17 36.25
C ASN A 47 -9.60 -12.14 35.27
N PHE A 48 -9.96 -12.57 34.06
CA PHE A 48 -10.58 -11.68 33.06
C PHE A 48 -11.91 -11.10 33.56
N SER A 49 -12.74 -11.90 34.24
CA SER A 49 -14.00 -11.43 34.84
C SER A 49 -13.79 -10.33 35.90
N LYS A 50 -12.73 -10.43 36.71
CA LYS A 50 -12.37 -9.38 37.68
C LYS A 50 -11.90 -8.09 37.00
N ILE A 51 -11.16 -8.19 35.89
CA ILE A 51 -10.82 -7.01 35.06
C ILE A 51 -12.10 -6.42 34.47
N HIS A 52 -12.97 -7.23 33.86
CA HIS A 52 -14.21 -6.76 33.26
C HIS A 52 -15.15 -6.03 34.23
N SER A 53 -15.22 -6.51 35.47
CA SER A 53 -16.05 -5.93 36.52
C SER A 53 -15.40 -4.74 37.23
N ALA A 54 -14.21 -4.32 36.79
CA ALA A 54 -13.38 -3.32 37.45
C ALA A 54 -13.12 -3.66 38.94
N ALA A 55 -13.09 -4.94 39.27
CA ALA A 55 -12.80 -5.44 40.62
C ALA A 55 -11.29 -5.55 40.87
N GLN A 56 -10.48 -5.54 39.81
CA GLN A 56 -9.02 -5.47 39.89
C GLN A 56 -8.44 -4.68 38.71
N ASN A 57 -7.26 -4.10 38.91
CA ASN A 57 -6.43 -3.58 37.81
C ASN A 57 -5.49 -4.69 37.28
N LEU A 58 -4.80 -4.42 36.17
CA LEU A 58 -3.75 -5.28 35.66
C LEU A 58 -2.53 -5.26 36.59
N PRO A 59 -1.91 -6.42 36.89
CA PRO A 59 -0.61 -6.49 37.55
C PRO A 59 0.45 -5.68 36.81
N THR A 60 1.36 -5.07 37.56
CA THR A 60 2.47 -4.27 37.02
C THR A 60 3.29 -5.05 35.99
N GLU A 61 3.45 -6.35 36.16
CA GLU A 61 4.19 -7.22 35.25
C GLU A 61 3.55 -7.29 33.86
N ILE A 62 2.22 -7.30 33.77
CA ILE A 62 1.50 -7.26 32.50
C ILE A 62 1.66 -5.88 31.83
N MET A 63 1.63 -4.82 32.63
CA MET A 63 1.94 -3.46 32.13
C MET A 63 3.36 -3.40 31.54
N GLN A 64 4.33 -4.06 32.20
CA GLN A 64 5.70 -4.18 31.70
C GLN A 64 5.79 -5.02 30.42
N MET A 65 4.99 -6.07 30.26
CA MET A 65 4.93 -6.83 28.99
C MET A 65 4.55 -5.92 27.83
N ALA A 66 3.52 -5.09 27.98
CA ALA A 66 3.10 -4.14 26.94
C ALA A 66 4.15 -3.06 26.65
N LEU A 67 4.91 -2.62 27.65
CA LEU A 67 5.98 -1.63 27.46
C LEU A 67 7.27 -2.22 26.87
N ARG A 68 7.51 -3.52 27.04
CA ARG A 68 8.73 -4.20 26.59
C ARG A 68 8.57 -4.84 25.22
N LYS A 69 7.38 -5.34 24.89
CA LYS A 69 7.12 -5.99 23.61
C LYS A 69 7.12 -4.96 22.49
N ASP A 70 7.67 -5.36 21.33
CA ASP A 70 7.65 -4.51 20.14
C ASP A 70 6.21 -4.23 19.71
N ALA A 71 5.88 -2.95 19.54
CA ALA A 71 4.54 -2.53 19.14
C ALA A 71 4.14 -3.10 17.77
N HIS A 72 5.07 -3.33 16.84
CA HIS A 72 4.79 -3.91 15.54
C HIS A 72 4.53 -5.42 15.62
N ASP A 73 5.11 -6.13 16.60
CA ASP A 73 4.76 -7.53 16.85
C ASP A 73 3.32 -7.64 17.33
N ILE A 74 2.92 -6.74 18.23
CA ILE A 74 1.53 -6.60 18.68
C ILE A 74 0.64 -6.24 17.49
N GLU A 75 1.07 -5.31 16.62
CA GLU A 75 0.33 -4.95 15.42
C GLU A 75 0.14 -6.12 14.46
N ARG A 76 1.20 -6.88 14.17
CA ARG A 76 1.12 -8.08 13.31
C ARG A 76 0.14 -9.10 13.88
N TYR A 77 0.15 -9.32 15.20
CA TYR A 77 -0.84 -10.17 15.86
C TYR A 77 -2.26 -9.59 15.71
N PHE A 78 -2.43 -8.27 15.88
CA PHE A 78 -3.73 -7.62 15.70
C PHE A 78 -4.27 -7.79 14.28
N ILE A 79 -3.42 -7.67 13.26
CA ILE A 79 -3.77 -7.90 11.85
C ILE A 79 -4.19 -9.35 11.62
N ALA A 80 -3.44 -10.31 12.17
CA ALA A 80 -3.67 -11.73 11.94
C ALA A 80 -4.88 -12.29 12.71
N GLU A 81 -5.06 -11.88 13.96
CA GLU A 81 -5.96 -12.58 14.90
C GLU A 81 -7.11 -11.70 15.41
N ILE A 82 -6.85 -10.41 15.66
CA ILE A 82 -7.82 -9.53 16.33
C ILE A 82 -8.77 -8.87 15.33
N ILE A 83 -8.24 -8.26 14.27
CA ILE A 83 -9.02 -7.58 13.24
C ILE A 83 -9.98 -8.57 12.54
N PRO A 84 -9.58 -9.80 12.18
CA PRO A 84 -10.50 -10.79 11.60
C PRO A 84 -11.56 -11.27 12.58
N ALA A 85 -11.29 -11.21 13.89
CA ALA A 85 -12.26 -11.53 14.94
C ALA A 85 -13.29 -10.41 15.18
N LEU A 86 -13.11 -9.21 14.59
CA LEU A 86 -14.09 -8.13 14.59
C LEU A 86 -15.09 -8.28 13.44
N GLU A 87 -16.35 -7.99 13.71
CA GLU A 87 -17.39 -7.94 12.68
C GLU A 87 -17.14 -6.73 11.77
N GLU A 88 -17.07 -6.96 10.46
CA GLU A 88 -16.70 -5.95 9.45
C GLU A 88 -17.51 -4.65 9.61
N ALA A 89 -18.83 -4.78 9.72
CA ALA A 89 -19.76 -3.67 9.87
C ALA A 89 -19.58 -2.86 11.17
N ARG A 90 -18.76 -3.34 12.12
CA ARG A 90 -18.55 -2.78 13.46
C ARG A 90 -17.12 -2.33 13.72
N LYS A 91 -16.19 -2.52 12.78
CA LYS A 91 -14.81 -2.04 12.94
C LYS A 91 -14.77 -0.53 13.16
N LYS A 92 -15.52 0.25 12.36
CA LYS A 92 -15.65 1.70 12.55
C LYS A 92 -16.27 2.06 13.91
N ASN A 93 -17.27 1.30 14.38
CA ASN A 93 -17.83 1.50 15.71
C ASN A 93 -16.79 1.29 16.82
N ALA A 94 -15.87 0.32 16.66
CA ALA A 94 -14.81 0.10 17.63
C ALA A 94 -13.89 1.32 17.74
N VAL A 95 -13.45 1.88 16.60
CA VAL A 95 -12.61 3.08 16.56
C VAL A 95 -13.33 4.29 17.15
N LEU A 96 -14.57 4.54 16.73
CA LEU A 96 -15.39 5.65 17.25
C LEU A 96 -15.62 5.54 18.76
N ALA A 97 -15.89 4.33 19.26
CA ALA A 97 -16.07 4.10 20.69
C ALA A 97 -14.79 4.41 21.48
N LEU A 98 -13.65 3.87 21.05
CA LEU A 98 -12.36 4.10 21.71
C LEU A 98 -11.96 5.58 21.65
N LYS A 99 -12.10 6.23 20.47
CA LYS A 99 -11.89 7.67 20.31
C LYS A 99 -12.77 8.46 21.28
N ASN A 100 -14.06 8.15 21.37
CA ASN A 100 -14.99 8.89 22.23
C ASN A 100 -14.63 8.76 23.72
N ILE A 101 -14.23 7.56 24.15
CA ILE A 101 -13.82 7.30 25.54
C ILE A 101 -12.62 8.17 25.89
N ILE A 102 -11.57 8.14 25.06
CA ILE A 102 -10.32 8.87 25.33
C ILE A 102 -10.54 10.39 25.28
N VAL A 103 -11.28 10.88 24.28
CA VAL A 103 -11.52 12.32 24.10
C VAL A 103 -12.36 12.89 25.25
N LYS A 104 -13.34 12.13 25.76
CA LYS A 104 -14.19 12.57 26.88
C LYS A 104 -13.55 12.41 28.25
N ASP A 105 -12.49 11.62 28.38
CA ASP A 105 -11.79 11.45 29.64
C ASP A 105 -11.01 12.72 29.99
N LYS A 106 -11.47 13.45 31.01
CA LYS A 106 -10.86 14.71 31.47
C LYS A 106 -9.53 14.50 32.21
N ASN A 107 -9.21 13.27 32.60
CA ASN A 107 -7.97 12.96 33.31
C ASN A 107 -6.79 12.71 32.36
N ILE A 108 -7.07 12.51 31.07
CA ILE A 108 -6.04 12.42 30.04
C ILE A 108 -5.75 13.84 29.53
N ALA A 109 -4.53 14.33 29.72
CA ALA A 109 -4.13 15.63 29.19
C ALA A 109 -4.06 15.63 27.66
N ASP A 110 -4.30 16.78 27.03
CA ASP A 110 -4.29 16.90 25.57
C ASP A 110 -2.92 16.56 24.95
N THR A 111 -1.84 16.81 25.69
CA THR A 111 -0.46 16.48 25.30
C THR A 111 -0.09 15.02 25.56
N THR A 112 -0.97 14.20 26.13
CA THR A 112 -0.66 12.81 26.43
C THR A 112 -0.46 12.03 25.14
N GLN A 113 0.70 11.37 25.05
CA GLN A 113 1.00 10.44 23.97
C GLN A 113 0.19 9.16 24.12
N LEU A 114 -0.58 8.84 23.09
CA LEU A 114 -1.40 7.63 22.97
C LEU A 114 -0.73 6.57 22.09
N GLY A 115 -0.12 6.99 20.99
CA GLY A 115 0.46 6.08 19.99
C GLY A 115 1.93 5.77 20.21
N THR A 116 2.28 4.49 20.01
CA THR A 116 3.66 3.99 19.97
C THR A 116 4.13 3.70 18.54
N LEU A 117 3.21 3.32 17.64
CA LEU A 117 3.45 3.11 16.21
C LEU A 117 3.36 4.42 15.43
N ARG A 118 2.37 5.26 15.75
CA ARG A 118 2.24 6.62 15.23
C ARG A 118 2.46 7.64 16.33
N ASN A 119 2.99 8.79 15.96
CA ASN A 119 2.90 9.94 16.84
C ASN A 119 1.43 10.38 16.90
N LEU A 120 0.76 10.06 18.01
CA LEU A 120 -0.66 10.36 18.22
C LEU A 120 -0.84 10.81 19.66
N THR A 121 -1.11 12.08 19.85
CA THR A 121 -1.53 12.69 21.11
C THR A 121 -3.05 12.68 21.25
N LYS A 122 -3.57 12.86 22.47
CA LYS A 122 -5.01 13.06 22.68
C LYS A 122 -5.55 14.22 21.86
N LYS A 123 -4.83 15.34 21.78
CA LYS A 123 -5.22 16.51 20.99
C LYS A 123 -5.41 16.14 19.52
N GLU A 124 -4.43 15.49 18.91
CA GLU A 124 -4.49 15.06 17.51
C GLU A 124 -5.64 14.06 17.27
N LEU A 125 -5.91 13.18 18.23
CA LEU A 125 -7.02 12.23 18.14
C LEU A 125 -8.40 12.92 18.06
N MET A 126 -8.58 14.11 18.66
CA MET A 126 -9.86 14.84 18.62
C MET A 126 -10.27 15.13 17.18
N ASP A 127 -9.34 15.66 16.38
CA ASP A 127 -9.58 16.12 15.02
C ASP A 127 -9.36 15.02 13.96
N LYS A 128 -8.72 13.90 14.34
CA LYS A 128 -8.41 12.79 13.41
C LYS A 128 -9.66 12.03 12.98
N ASN A 129 -9.91 11.99 11.67
CA ASN A 129 -11.04 11.26 11.08
C ASN A 129 -10.60 10.10 10.17
N GLU A 130 -9.31 10.00 9.87
CA GLU A 130 -8.75 8.92 9.05
C GLU A 130 -7.84 8.02 9.90
N PHE A 131 -8.03 6.70 9.80
CA PHE A 131 -7.35 5.73 10.66
C PHE A 131 -6.81 4.53 9.87
N ILE A 132 -5.55 4.17 10.10
CA ILE A 132 -5.10 2.80 9.82
C ILE A 132 -5.60 1.93 10.97
N LEU A 133 -6.47 0.97 10.66
CA LEU A 133 -7.20 0.21 11.69
C LEU A 133 -6.26 -0.57 12.62
N SER A 134 -5.22 -1.20 12.06
CA SER A 134 -4.24 -1.96 12.84
C SER A 134 -3.47 -1.08 13.81
N GLU A 135 -2.84 -0.03 13.29
CA GLU A 135 -2.06 0.92 14.08
C GLU A 135 -2.88 1.49 15.23
N PHE A 136 -4.11 1.98 14.94
CA PHE A 136 -4.94 2.60 15.96
C PHE A 136 -5.36 1.61 17.06
N LEU A 137 -5.79 0.40 16.70
CA LEU A 137 -6.21 -0.58 17.71
C LEU A 137 -5.02 -1.02 18.59
N THR A 138 -3.85 -1.19 17.99
CA THR A 138 -2.63 -1.58 18.70
C THR A 138 -2.14 -0.48 19.64
N ASP A 139 -2.05 0.76 19.16
CA ASP A 139 -1.65 1.92 19.96
C ASP A 139 -2.54 2.09 21.19
N ILE A 140 -3.87 2.08 21.00
CA ILE A 140 -4.81 2.22 22.09
C ILE A 140 -4.77 1.03 23.06
N PHE A 141 -4.53 -0.18 22.57
CA PHE A 141 -4.36 -1.36 23.44
C PHE A 141 -3.12 -1.22 24.34
N ILE A 142 -1.96 -0.88 23.76
CA ILE A 142 -0.71 -0.69 24.51
C ILE A 142 -0.89 0.42 25.54
N TYR A 143 -1.46 1.57 25.14
CA TYR A 143 -1.75 2.67 26.05
C TYR A 143 -2.67 2.23 27.19
N ALA A 144 -3.77 1.53 26.88
CA ALA A 144 -4.71 1.07 27.90
C ALA A 144 -4.01 0.14 28.92
N VAL A 145 -3.25 -0.85 28.46
CA VAL A 145 -2.55 -1.78 29.35
C VAL A 145 -1.49 -1.07 30.19
N ALA A 146 -0.72 -0.16 29.59
CA ALA A 146 0.46 0.40 30.24
C ALA A 146 0.20 1.67 31.06
N LYS A 147 -0.89 2.40 30.77
CA LYS A 147 -1.09 3.78 31.28
C LYS A 147 -2.45 4.02 31.92
N THR A 148 -3.30 3.01 32.04
CA THR A 148 -4.62 3.19 32.66
C THR A 148 -4.78 2.31 33.90
N ASP A 149 -5.65 2.75 34.82
CA ASP A 149 -6.08 1.97 35.96
C ASP A 149 -7.58 1.68 35.84
N ASN A 150 -7.88 0.41 35.60
CA ASN A 150 -9.22 -0.09 35.35
C ASN A 150 -10.16 -0.01 36.57
N THR A 151 -9.66 0.33 37.76
CA THR A 151 -10.45 0.53 38.98
C THR A 151 -10.91 1.97 39.18
N THR A 152 -10.36 2.93 38.42
CA THR A 152 -10.60 4.37 38.60
C THR A 152 -12.06 4.78 38.37
N ASP A 153 -12.72 4.18 37.37
CA ASP A 153 -14.15 4.43 37.09
C ASP A 153 -14.90 3.11 36.86
N SER A 154 -15.11 2.38 37.95
CA SER A 154 -15.86 1.12 37.94
C SER A 154 -17.29 1.30 37.39
N SER A 155 -17.89 2.49 37.56
CA SER A 155 -19.25 2.78 37.10
C SER A 155 -19.31 2.81 35.57
N PHE A 156 -18.36 3.50 34.95
CA PHE A 156 -18.22 3.57 33.50
C PHE A 156 -17.88 2.20 32.92
N THR A 157 -16.88 1.49 33.48
CA THR A 157 -16.49 0.15 32.99
C THR A 157 -17.69 -0.82 33.00
N LYS A 158 -18.48 -0.83 34.08
CA LYS A 158 -19.69 -1.66 34.18
C LYS A 158 -20.81 -1.25 33.22
N SER A 159 -20.81 -0.02 32.72
CA SER A 159 -21.80 0.48 31.75
C SER A 159 -21.57 -0.06 30.33
N ILE A 160 -20.37 -0.53 30.02
CA ILE A 160 -20.01 -1.08 28.71
C ILE A 160 -20.67 -2.45 28.55
N LYS A 161 -21.76 -2.53 27.77
CA LYS A 161 -22.50 -3.77 27.49
C LYS A 161 -22.23 -4.29 26.08
N LYS A 162 -22.75 -5.49 25.78
CA LYS A 162 -22.63 -6.15 24.45
C LYS A 162 -23.06 -5.29 23.27
N ASN A 163 -23.98 -4.35 23.48
CA ASN A 163 -24.51 -3.43 22.48
C ASN A 163 -23.90 -2.03 22.54
N PHE A 164 -22.82 -1.82 23.30
CA PHE A 164 -22.18 -0.50 23.45
C PHE A 164 -21.78 0.12 22.10
N TYR A 165 -21.36 -0.72 21.14
CA TYR A 165 -21.04 -0.30 19.78
C TYR A 165 -22.21 0.42 19.07
N ALA A 166 -23.45 0.10 19.43
CA ALA A 166 -24.64 0.51 18.68
C ALA A 166 -24.84 2.03 18.67
N VAL A 167 -24.43 2.72 19.74
CA VAL A 167 -24.51 4.19 19.88
C VAL A 167 -23.69 4.90 18.81
N TYR A 168 -22.65 4.26 18.27
CA TYR A 168 -21.75 4.82 17.26
C TYR A 168 -22.15 4.47 15.82
N SER A 169 -23.23 3.71 15.61
CA SER A 169 -23.62 3.21 14.28
C SER A 169 -23.97 4.32 13.30
N SER A 170 -24.59 5.40 13.78
CA SER A 170 -24.93 6.60 13.00
C SER A 170 -23.73 7.50 12.70
N MET A 171 -22.61 7.30 13.40
CA MET A 171 -21.38 8.10 13.23
C MET A 171 -20.36 7.41 12.34
N ARG A 172 -20.65 6.23 11.78
CA ARG A 172 -19.70 5.44 10.98
C ARG A 172 -19.15 6.20 9.76
N ASP A 173 -19.92 7.13 9.21
CA ASP A 173 -19.50 7.91 8.03
C ASP A 173 -18.65 9.13 8.39
N THR A 174 -18.48 9.42 9.69
CA THR A 174 -17.60 10.50 10.18
C THR A 174 -16.11 10.12 10.18
N ILE A 175 -15.79 8.83 10.01
CA ILE A 175 -14.42 8.35 9.92
C ILE A 175 -14.22 7.46 8.69
N THR A 176 -13.01 7.47 8.17
CA THR A 176 -12.55 6.59 7.10
C THR A 176 -11.42 5.71 7.62
N PHE A 177 -11.36 4.48 7.12
CA PHE A 177 -10.15 3.70 7.26
C PHE A 177 -9.25 4.00 6.09
N TYR A 178 -7.99 4.20 6.41
CA TYR A 178 -6.93 4.21 5.43
C TYR A 178 -6.73 2.77 4.94
N GLU A 179 -7.47 2.45 3.88
CA GLU A 179 -7.11 1.39 2.95
C GLU A 179 -6.42 2.08 1.77
N VAL A 180 -5.43 1.43 1.15
CA VAL A 180 -4.83 1.90 -0.11
C VAL A 180 -5.97 2.41 -0.98
N SER A 181 -5.99 3.71 -1.31
CA SER A 181 -7.13 4.29 -2.02
C SER A 181 -7.25 3.61 -3.36
N ARG A 182 -8.19 2.67 -3.45
CA ARG A 182 -8.60 2.05 -4.70
C ARG A 182 -9.72 2.92 -5.23
N PRO A 183 -9.56 3.57 -6.40
CA PRO A 183 -10.73 4.02 -7.14
C PRO A 183 -11.69 2.82 -7.25
N LYS A 184 -13.00 3.02 -7.01
CA LYS A 184 -13.99 1.99 -7.36
C LYS A 184 -14.00 1.92 -8.88
N ALA A 185 -13.21 0.99 -9.43
CA ALA A 185 -13.08 0.78 -10.85
C ALA A 185 -14.44 0.42 -11.46
N VAL A 186 -14.76 1.05 -12.58
CA VAL A 186 -16.02 0.82 -13.32
C VAL A 186 -15.72 0.16 -14.67
N ALA A 187 -14.46 0.16 -15.10
CA ALA A 187 -14.08 -0.44 -16.37
C ALA A 187 -14.23 -1.96 -16.36
N ALA A 188 -14.98 -2.48 -17.34
CA ALA A 188 -15.10 -3.89 -17.65
C ALA A 188 -13.83 -4.51 -18.28
N ILE A 189 -12.74 -3.72 -18.41
CA ILE A 189 -11.43 -4.20 -18.88
C ILE A 189 -10.66 -4.81 -17.70
N PRO A 190 -10.35 -6.11 -17.72
CA PRO A 190 -9.68 -6.76 -16.60
C PRO A 190 -8.22 -6.32 -16.50
N LEU A 191 -7.70 -6.25 -15.27
CA LEU A 191 -6.27 -6.11 -15.03
C LEU A 191 -5.51 -7.35 -15.56
N THR A 192 -4.29 -7.15 -16.04
CA THR A 192 -3.42 -8.23 -16.54
C THR A 192 -2.53 -8.82 -15.44
N ILE A 193 -2.23 -8.04 -14.41
CA ILE A 193 -1.37 -8.41 -13.29
C ILE A 193 -1.88 -9.61 -12.49
N LYS A 194 -0.93 -10.41 -11.97
CA LYS A 194 -1.17 -11.60 -11.15
C LYS A 194 -0.45 -11.52 -9.80
N GLY A 195 -0.98 -12.29 -8.84
CA GLY A 195 -0.42 -12.45 -7.50
C GLY A 195 -0.82 -11.34 -6.53
N SER A 196 -0.38 -11.50 -5.28
CA SER A 196 -0.73 -10.60 -4.17
C SER A 196 0.32 -9.50 -3.99
N PHE A 197 -0.04 -8.26 -4.32
CA PHE A 197 0.80 -7.07 -4.16
C PHE A 197 1.25 -6.87 -2.70
N ASN A 198 0.34 -7.07 -1.74
CA ASN A 198 0.59 -6.83 -0.31
C ASN A 198 1.60 -7.80 0.33
N HIS A 199 1.92 -8.91 -0.34
CA HIS A 199 2.99 -9.83 0.10
C HIS A 199 4.39 -9.29 -0.20
N VAL A 200 4.52 -8.31 -1.11
CA VAL A 200 5.81 -7.75 -1.52
C VAL A 200 5.96 -6.32 -1.05
N PHE A 201 4.89 -5.53 -1.15
CA PHE A 201 4.91 -4.11 -0.84
C PHE A 201 4.10 -3.80 0.42
N THR A 202 4.62 -2.87 1.22
CA THR A 202 3.98 -2.30 2.39
C THR A 202 3.70 -0.82 2.11
N PRO A 203 2.44 -0.37 2.12
CA PRO A 203 2.14 1.06 2.06
C PRO A 203 2.63 1.75 3.34
N ILE A 204 3.35 2.85 3.21
CA ILE A 204 3.96 3.56 4.36
C ILE A 204 3.23 4.87 4.67
N SER A 205 3.01 5.70 3.65
CA SER A 205 2.30 6.97 3.77
C SER A 205 1.63 7.39 2.46
N ARG A 206 0.59 8.22 2.58
CA ARG A 206 -0.04 8.96 1.49
C ARG A 206 -0.04 10.42 1.88
N GLU A 207 0.46 11.26 1.00
CA GLU A 207 0.50 12.70 1.23
C GLU A 207 -0.45 13.44 0.29
N THR A 208 -0.90 14.61 0.75
CA THR A 208 -1.79 15.47 -0.02
C THR A 208 -0.97 16.51 -0.79
N LEU A 209 -1.34 16.75 -2.05
CA LEU A 209 -0.78 17.80 -2.89
C LEU A 209 -1.79 18.92 -3.02
N SER A 210 -1.31 20.15 -2.93
CA SER A 210 -2.09 21.38 -3.07
C SER A 210 -2.26 21.76 -4.54
N ILE A 211 -2.83 20.86 -5.35
CA ILE A 211 -3.01 21.03 -6.80
C ILE A 211 -4.48 21.02 -7.19
N SER A 212 -4.80 21.52 -8.38
CA SER A 212 -6.20 21.76 -8.77
C SER A 212 -6.96 20.52 -9.23
N ALA A 213 -6.26 19.43 -9.57
CA ALA A 213 -6.83 18.18 -10.11
C ALA A 213 -6.63 17.01 -9.15
N ASN A 214 -7.27 15.86 -9.44
CA ASN A 214 -7.13 14.66 -8.62
C ASN A 214 -5.67 14.20 -8.55
N HIS A 215 -5.23 13.76 -7.37
CA HIS A 215 -3.88 13.23 -7.22
C HIS A 215 -3.85 12.02 -6.28
N ASP A 216 -2.76 11.27 -6.38
CA ASP A 216 -2.44 10.16 -5.50
C ASP A 216 -0.92 10.13 -5.29
N LEU A 217 -0.44 10.65 -4.17
CA LEU A 217 0.98 10.60 -3.83
C LEU A 217 1.16 9.62 -2.68
N GLN A 218 1.80 8.48 -2.97
CA GLN A 218 2.01 7.40 -1.99
C GLN A 218 3.47 6.93 -2.01
N ILE A 219 3.97 6.57 -0.83
CA ILE A 219 5.25 5.90 -0.67
C ILE A 219 5.05 4.50 -0.09
N PHE A 220 5.78 3.55 -0.67
CA PHE A 220 5.76 2.15 -0.30
C PHE A 220 7.15 1.71 0.14
N CYS A 221 7.22 0.54 0.75
CA CYS A 221 8.45 -0.13 1.12
C CYS A 221 8.33 -1.60 0.71
N LEU A 222 9.42 -2.23 0.30
CA LEU A 222 9.46 -3.69 0.20
C LEU A 222 9.29 -4.30 1.60
N LYS A 223 8.87 -5.57 1.68
CA LYS A 223 9.04 -6.33 2.93
C LYS A 223 10.52 -6.41 3.29
N PHE A 224 10.80 -6.60 4.57
CA PHE A 224 12.17 -6.79 5.04
C PHE A 224 12.54 -8.27 5.08
N ASP A 225 13.80 -8.55 4.80
CA ASP A 225 14.51 -9.79 5.11
C ASP A 225 15.66 -9.39 6.06
N ASP A 226 15.46 -9.61 7.35
CA ASP A 226 16.33 -9.10 8.43
C ASP A 226 16.65 -7.59 8.29
N PHE A 227 17.90 -7.24 7.95
CA PHE A 227 18.39 -5.87 7.82
C PHE A 227 18.32 -5.32 6.40
N ASP A 228 17.75 -6.07 5.46
CA ASP A 228 17.70 -5.72 4.04
C ASP A 228 16.26 -5.79 3.53
N PHE A 229 16.03 -5.27 2.33
CA PHE A 229 14.74 -5.45 1.66
C PHE A 229 14.65 -6.86 1.04
N ASP A 230 13.45 -7.47 1.06
CA ASP A 230 13.17 -8.77 0.46
C ASP A 230 13.13 -8.68 -1.08
N TYR A 231 14.32 -8.58 -1.68
CA TYR A 231 14.49 -8.57 -3.12
C TYR A 231 14.18 -9.91 -3.78
N HIS A 232 14.25 -11.01 -3.03
CA HIS A 232 13.84 -12.32 -3.54
C HIS A 232 12.32 -12.39 -3.75
N GLY A 233 11.55 -11.89 -2.79
CA GLY A 233 10.11 -11.71 -2.87
C GLY A 233 9.72 -10.83 -4.05
N LEU A 234 10.41 -9.70 -4.22
CA LEU A 234 10.23 -8.82 -5.38
C LEU A 234 10.52 -9.56 -6.69
N TRP A 235 11.69 -10.20 -6.83
CA TRP A 235 12.07 -10.94 -8.03
C TRP A 235 11.02 -11.99 -8.42
N ARG A 236 10.53 -12.77 -7.45
CA ARG A 236 9.48 -13.77 -7.71
C ARG A 236 8.20 -13.13 -8.24
N TYR A 237 7.82 -11.99 -7.69
CA TYR A 237 6.64 -11.26 -8.14
C TYR A 237 6.80 -10.66 -9.54
N LEU A 238 7.98 -10.11 -9.85
CA LEU A 238 8.34 -9.65 -11.20
C LEU A 238 8.33 -10.81 -12.20
N ARG A 239 8.92 -11.95 -11.86
CA ARG A 239 8.94 -13.17 -12.71
C ARG A 239 7.54 -13.65 -13.06
N ASN A 240 6.62 -13.61 -12.10
CA ASN A 240 5.23 -14.02 -12.33
C ASN A 240 4.44 -13.03 -13.21
N ASN A 241 4.95 -11.80 -13.38
CA ASN A 241 4.27 -10.73 -14.10
C ASN A 241 4.95 -10.31 -15.41
N ILE A 242 6.20 -10.71 -15.65
CA ILE A 242 6.98 -10.29 -16.83
C ILE A 242 6.28 -10.67 -18.15
N GLY A 243 5.64 -11.85 -18.20
CA GLY A 243 4.86 -12.29 -19.35
C GLY A 243 3.68 -11.37 -19.66
N TYR A 244 2.93 -10.98 -18.62
CA TYR A 244 1.78 -10.09 -18.74
C TYR A 244 2.17 -8.64 -19.04
N TYR A 245 3.39 -8.23 -18.66
CA TYR A 245 3.95 -6.93 -19.04
C TYR A 245 4.39 -6.89 -20.51
N VAL A 246 5.15 -7.89 -20.97
CA VAL A 246 5.76 -7.91 -22.30
C VAL A 246 4.74 -8.07 -23.43
N TYR A 247 3.74 -8.93 -23.23
CA TYR A 247 2.82 -9.31 -24.29
C TYR A 247 1.53 -8.49 -24.28
N SER A 248 0.97 -8.29 -25.47
CA SER A 248 -0.35 -7.71 -25.64
C SER A 248 -1.44 -8.65 -25.16
N ARG A 249 -2.64 -8.12 -24.92
CA ARG A 249 -3.79 -8.92 -24.47
C ARG A 249 -4.16 -10.00 -25.46
N VAL A 250 -4.05 -9.74 -26.76
CA VAL A 250 -4.27 -10.75 -27.80
C VAL A 250 -3.21 -11.85 -27.73
N GLN A 251 -1.94 -11.48 -27.56
CA GLN A 251 -0.86 -12.46 -27.42
C GLN A 251 -1.05 -13.32 -26.16
N ILE A 252 -1.36 -12.72 -25.01
CA ILE A 252 -1.66 -13.44 -23.77
C ILE A 252 -2.85 -14.39 -23.96
N ASN A 253 -3.91 -13.94 -24.63
CA ASN A 253 -5.09 -14.77 -24.89
C ASN A 253 -4.75 -16.00 -25.76
N ARG A 254 -3.82 -15.86 -26.72
CA ARG A 254 -3.34 -17.01 -27.50
C ARG A 254 -2.66 -18.06 -26.62
N TYR A 255 -1.76 -17.67 -25.72
CA TYR A 255 -1.17 -18.59 -24.75
C TYR A 255 -2.21 -19.29 -23.86
N VAL A 256 -3.35 -18.63 -23.56
CA VAL A 256 -4.45 -19.26 -22.81
C VAL A 256 -5.20 -20.28 -23.67
N ILE A 257 -5.56 -19.92 -24.91
CA ILE A 257 -6.31 -20.79 -25.84
C ILE A 257 -5.48 -22.01 -26.25
N GLU A 258 -4.17 -21.83 -26.42
CA GLU A 258 -3.22 -22.88 -26.82
C GLU A 258 -2.76 -23.72 -25.61
N GLU A 259 -3.24 -23.44 -24.39
CA GLU A 259 -2.86 -24.10 -23.13
C GLU A 259 -1.35 -23.99 -22.76
N GLU A 260 -0.66 -22.99 -23.31
CA GLU A 260 0.80 -22.77 -23.12
C GLU A 260 1.12 -21.67 -22.09
N ILE A 261 0.17 -21.27 -21.25
CA ILE A 261 0.34 -20.16 -20.30
C ILE A 261 1.54 -20.33 -19.36
N ALA A 262 1.96 -21.56 -19.08
CA ALA A 262 3.13 -21.87 -18.27
C ALA A 262 4.45 -21.40 -18.90
N SER A 263 4.51 -21.28 -20.22
CA SER A 263 5.69 -20.83 -20.99
C SER A 263 5.77 -19.30 -21.11
N LEU A 264 4.68 -18.57 -20.83
CA LEU A 264 4.57 -17.12 -21.06
C LEU A 264 5.74 -16.32 -20.47
N ALA A 265 6.10 -16.61 -19.22
CA ALA A 265 7.20 -15.90 -18.54
C ALA A 265 8.56 -16.20 -19.16
N TYR A 266 8.80 -17.45 -19.57
CA TYR A 266 10.04 -17.89 -20.21
C TYR A 266 10.21 -17.22 -21.58
N ASP A 267 9.16 -17.23 -22.39
CA ASP A 267 9.18 -16.62 -23.71
C ASP A 267 9.35 -15.09 -23.64
N ALA A 268 8.71 -14.46 -22.65
CA ALA A 268 8.87 -13.03 -22.40
C ALA A 268 10.31 -12.65 -22.02
N ILE A 269 10.97 -13.46 -21.18
CA ILE A 269 12.39 -13.27 -20.85
C ILE A 269 13.25 -13.39 -22.12
N ALA A 270 13.01 -14.42 -22.94
CA ALA A 270 13.74 -14.61 -24.20
C ALA A 270 13.50 -13.45 -25.18
N HIS A 271 12.28 -12.91 -25.25
CA HIS A 271 11.94 -11.74 -26.05
C HIS A 271 12.72 -10.51 -25.57
N ILE A 272 12.69 -10.20 -24.28
CA ILE A 272 13.41 -9.04 -23.73
C ILE A 272 14.92 -9.15 -24.00
N LYS A 273 15.53 -10.33 -23.83
CA LYS A 273 16.95 -10.53 -24.17
C LYS A 273 17.25 -10.17 -25.62
N LYS A 274 16.51 -10.75 -26.57
CA LYS A 274 16.66 -10.46 -28.01
C LYS A 274 16.47 -8.98 -28.31
N PHE A 275 15.51 -8.34 -27.63
CA PHE A 275 15.23 -6.92 -27.80
C PHE A 275 16.40 -6.05 -27.31
N ILE A 276 16.95 -6.35 -26.13
CA ILE A 276 18.12 -5.69 -25.55
C ILE A 276 19.34 -5.84 -26.47
N GLU A 277 19.62 -7.07 -26.93
CA GLU A 277 20.74 -7.37 -27.83
C GLU A 277 20.61 -6.59 -29.15
N LYS A 278 19.43 -6.62 -29.78
CA LYS A 278 19.16 -5.96 -31.06
C LYS A 278 19.32 -4.43 -30.97
N ASN A 279 18.85 -3.83 -29.88
CA ASN A 279 18.80 -2.37 -29.73
C ASN A 279 19.97 -1.80 -28.93
N LYS A 280 20.91 -2.64 -28.45
CA LYS A 280 22.04 -2.24 -27.59
C LYS A 280 21.59 -1.41 -26.37
N LEU A 281 20.44 -1.76 -25.81
CA LEU A 281 19.87 -1.07 -24.65
C LEU A 281 20.46 -1.61 -23.35
N GLN A 282 20.43 -0.82 -22.29
CA GLN A 282 20.73 -1.32 -20.95
C GLN A 282 19.47 -1.94 -20.33
N SER A 283 19.60 -3.15 -19.79
CA SER A 283 18.49 -3.90 -19.18
C SER A 283 17.90 -3.21 -17.95
N GLU A 284 18.74 -2.51 -17.19
CA GLU A 284 18.44 -1.84 -15.92
C GLU A 284 17.31 -0.81 -16.00
N ASN A 285 17.14 -0.14 -17.14
CA ASN A 285 16.06 0.83 -17.34
C ASN A 285 14.66 0.18 -17.36
N SER A 286 14.59 -1.14 -17.60
CA SER A 286 13.32 -1.86 -17.72
C SER A 286 12.66 -2.19 -16.38
N LEU A 287 13.42 -2.16 -15.27
CA LEU A 287 12.88 -2.46 -13.94
C LEU A 287 11.83 -1.42 -13.54
N GLY A 288 12.13 -0.13 -13.72
CA GLY A 288 11.22 0.96 -13.41
C GLY A 288 9.94 0.88 -14.23
N GLU A 289 10.03 0.49 -15.50
CA GLU A 289 8.88 0.34 -16.40
C GLU A 289 7.96 -0.82 -15.93
N LEU A 290 8.54 -1.96 -15.53
CA LEU A 290 7.80 -3.11 -14.99
C LEU A 290 7.13 -2.79 -13.64
N LEU A 291 7.82 -2.05 -12.77
CA LEU A 291 7.26 -1.59 -11.50
C LEU A 291 6.15 -0.57 -11.71
N LEU A 292 6.30 0.37 -12.63
CA LEU A 292 5.22 1.31 -12.99
C LEU A 292 3.96 0.57 -13.42
N TYR A 293 4.08 -0.42 -14.30
CA TYR A 293 2.97 -1.30 -14.70
C TYR A 293 2.29 -1.94 -13.49
N ILE A 294 3.09 -2.50 -12.57
CA ILE A 294 2.58 -3.13 -11.35
C ILE A 294 1.75 -2.15 -10.52
N PHE A 295 2.29 -0.96 -10.25
CA PHE A 295 1.65 0.03 -9.39
C PHE A 295 0.40 0.62 -10.03
N LEU A 296 0.41 0.92 -11.34
CA LEU A 296 -0.77 1.44 -12.03
C LEU A 296 -1.90 0.41 -12.08
N GLU A 297 -1.62 -0.88 -12.24
CA GLU A 297 -2.69 -1.89 -12.19
C GLU A 297 -3.13 -2.22 -10.75
N GLN A 298 -2.20 -2.39 -9.80
CA GLN A 298 -2.55 -2.85 -8.44
C GLN A 298 -3.03 -1.74 -7.51
N VAL A 299 -2.41 -0.56 -7.57
CA VAL A 299 -2.74 0.55 -6.69
C VAL A 299 -3.83 1.40 -7.33
N LEU A 300 -3.59 1.88 -8.56
CA LEU A 300 -4.53 2.78 -9.24
C LEU A 300 -5.74 2.06 -9.85
N GLN A 301 -5.67 0.73 -10.02
CA GLN A 301 -6.72 -0.05 -10.72
C GLN A 301 -6.94 0.44 -12.15
N ALA A 302 -5.86 0.89 -12.81
CA ALA A 302 -5.89 1.33 -14.20
C ALA A 302 -5.35 0.22 -15.11
N PRO A 303 -6.20 -0.50 -15.88
CA PRO A 303 -5.74 -1.56 -16.77
C PRO A 303 -4.68 -1.06 -17.76
N LYS A 304 -3.64 -1.87 -17.95
CA LYS A 304 -2.66 -1.71 -19.01
C LYS A 304 -3.37 -1.76 -20.36
N LEU A 305 -3.16 -0.72 -21.15
CA LEU A 305 -3.39 -0.74 -22.59
C LEU A 305 -2.15 -1.24 -23.31
N MET A 306 -0.98 -0.65 -23.01
CA MET A 306 0.29 -0.99 -23.65
C MET A 306 1.47 -0.78 -22.71
N SER A 307 2.43 -1.72 -22.68
CA SER A 307 3.71 -1.55 -22.00
C SER A 307 4.77 -0.86 -22.89
N LYS A 308 5.88 -0.39 -22.30
CA LYS A 308 7.01 0.16 -23.10
C LYS A 308 7.51 -0.80 -24.17
N VAL A 309 7.54 -2.11 -23.88
CA VAL A 309 8.01 -3.13 -24.80
C VAL A 309 7.08 -3.22 -26.02
N GLU A 310 5.77 -3.18 -25.80
CA GLU A 310 4.77 -3.14 -26.88
C GLU A 310 4.89 -1.85 -27.71
N LEU A 311 5.04 -0.69 -27.04
CA LEU A 311 5.21 0.61 -27.69
C LEU A 311 6.43 0.64 -28.61
N ARG A 312 7.55 0.04 -28.20
CA ARG A 312 8.79 -0.02 -28.99
C ARG A 312 8.74 -1.01 -30.15
N ASN A 313 7.87 -2.02 -30.08
CA ASN A 313 7.70 -3.03 -31.13
C ASN A 313 6.71 -2.60 -32.22
N HIS A 314 6.08 -1.42 -32.10
CA HIS A 314 5.17 -0.90 -33.10
C HIS A 314 5.95 -0.19 -34.22
N ASN A 315 5.72 -0.61 -35.48
CA ASN A 315 6.43 -0.11 -36.67
C ASN A 315 5.75 1.13 -37.29
N ASP A 316 5.18 2.01 -36.48
CA ASP A 316 4.47 3.21 -36.95
C ASP A 316 5.41 4.42 -37.13
N LEU A 317 4.96 5.39 -37.94
CA LEU A 317 5.62 6.68 -38.16
C LEU A 317 5.72 7.55 -36.88
N ILE A 318 4.96 7.20 -35.84
CA ILE A 318 4.87 7.91 -34.56
C ILE A 318 5.36 6.98 -33.45
N SER A 319 6.43 7.36 -32.75
CA SER A 319 6.92 6.65 -31.56
C SER A 319 6.33 7.25 -30.27
N SER A 320 6.01 6.38 -29.32
CA SER A 320 5.59 6.79 -27.97
C SER A 320 6.79 6.95 -27.04
N GLU A 321 6.81 8.05 -26.28
CA GLU A 321 7.83 8.29 -25.26
C GLU A 321 7.42 7.73 -23.89
N SER A 322 6.14 7.37 -23.71
CA SER A 322 5.59 6.87 -22.44
C SER A 322 6.25 5.56 -21.99
N SER A 323 6.48 5.36 -20.69
CA SER A 323 6.91 4.07 -20.11
C SER A 323 5.80 3.01 -20.08
N GLY A 324 4.57 3.41 -20.39
CA GLY A 324 3.40 2.56 -20.47
C GLY A 324 2.14 3.40 -20.54
N ILE A 325 1.10 2.92 -21.20
CA ILE A 325 -0.18 3.63 -21.31
C ILE A 325 -1.26 2.77 -20.66
N HIS A 326 -2.01 3.40 -19.74
CA HIS A 326 -3.08 2.77 -18.98
C HIS A 326 -4.38 3.56 -19.12
N LEU A 327 -5.50 2.91 -18.83
CA LEU A 327 -6.81 3.55 -18.79
C LEU A 327 -7.34 3.52 -17.37
N LEU A 328 -7.73 4.66 -16.82
CA LEU A 328 -8.46 4.73 -15.56
C LEU A 328 -9.90 5.14 -15.84
N THR A 329 -10.86 4.30 -15.47
CA THR A 329 -12.29 4.64 -15.47
C THR A 329 -12.86 4.44 -14.08
N ALA A 330 -13.37 5.51 -13.48
CA ALA A 330 -13.89 5.47 -12.12
C ALA A 330 -15.20 6.24 -11.99
N ASN A 331 -16.01 5.83 -11.02
CA ASN A 331 -17.23 6.52 -10.62
C ASN A 331 -16.99 7.18 -9.26
N THR A 332 -16.89 8.49 -9.27
CA THR A 332 -16.85 9.32 -8.05
C THR A 332 -18.19 10.02 -7.80
N ASP A 333 -18.94 10.36 -8.86
CA ASP A 333 -20.38 10.74 -8.89
C ASP A 333 -20.87 10.81 -10.36
N VAL A 334 -19.98 11.21 -11.27
CA VAL A 334 -20.08 11.07 -12.73
C VAL A 334 -18.95 10.17 -13.19
N THR A 335 -19.21 9.26 -14.14
CA THR A 335 -18.17 8.43 -14.75
C THR A 335 -17.15 9.32 -15.44
N PHE A 336 -15.87 9.15 -15.10
CA PHE A 336 -14.78 9.76 -15.84
C PHE A 336 -13.82 8.71 -16.37
N SER A 337 -13.16 9.03 -17.48
CA SER A 337 -12.09 8.24 -18.06
C SER A 337 -10.84 9.08 -18.27
N GLN A 338 -9.69 8.52 -17.90
CA GLN A 338 -8.38 9.14 -18.07
C GLN A 338 -7.42 8.19 -18.77
N LEU A 339 -6.71 8.71 -19.77
CA LEU A 339 -5.55 8.06 -20.36
C LEU A 339 -4.33 8.43 -19.51
N ILE A 340 -3.74 7.43 -18.86
CA ILE A 340 -2.58 7.62 -17.98
C ILE A 340 -1.32 7.41 -18.82
N LEU A 341 -0.51 8.46 -18.94
CA LEU A 341 0.81 8.41 -19.57
C LEU A 341 1.86 8.18 -18.49
N GLY A 342 2.61 7.09 -18.64
CA GLY A 342 3.53 6.56 -17.65
C GLY A 342 4.94 7.15 -17.74
N VAL A 343 5.54 7.44 -16.58
CA VAL A 343 6.95 7.80 -16.42
C VAL A 343 7.54 6.94 -15.29
N SER A 344 8.75 6.43 -15.50
CA SER A 344 9.46 5.63 -14.50
C SER A 344 10.91 6.10 -14.37
N MET A 345 11.33 6.45 -13.17
CA MET A 345 12.70 6.92 -12.88
C MET A 345 13.29 6.16 -11.71
N LEU A 346 14.52 5.67 -11.88
CA LEU A 346 15.32 5.03 -10.83
C LEU A 346 16.64 5.82 -10.72
N ASN A 347 16.79 6.65 -9.69
CA ASN A 347 18.00 7.47 -9.48
C ASN A 347 18.42 7.44 -8.01
N THR A 348 19.71 7.54 -7.75
CA THR A 348 20.28 7.43 -6.40
C THR A 348 19.65 8.41 -5.42
N SER A 349 19.40 9.66 -5.83
CA SER A 349 18.68 10.63 -5.03
C SER A 349 17.19 10.72 -5.40
N LEU A 350 16.33 10.82 -4.38
CA LEU A 350 14.90 11.09 -4.57
C LEU A 350 14.67 12.42 -5.32
N THR A 351 15.46 13.45 -5.05
CA THR A 351 15.38 14.75 -5.74
C THR A 351 15.67 14.60 -7.23
N GLU A 352 16.69 13.82 -7.60
CA GLU A 352 17.03 13.54 -9.00
C GLU A 352 15.94 12.73 -9.70
N ALA A 353 15.37 11.74 -9.00
CA ALA A 353 14.24 10.96 -9.52
C ALA A 353 13.02 11.85 -9.79
N ILE A 354 12.70 12.76 -8.87
CA ILE A 354 11.65 13.76 -9.04
C ILE A 354 11.98 14.66 -10.25
N ASP A 355 13.17 15.25 -10.30
CA ASP A 355 13.56 16.16 -11.38
C ASP A 355 13.43 15.54 -12.77
N ALA A 356 13.98 14.34 -12.94
CA ALA A 356 13.93 13.61 -14.20
C ALA A 356 12.49 13.22 -14.58
N ALA A 357 11.71 12.73 -13.62
CA ALA A 357 10.37 12.25 -13.92
C ALA A 357 9.41 13.38 -14.31
N PHE A 358 9.51 14.53 -13.63
CA PHE A 358 8.67 15.68 -13.95
C PHE A 358 9.09 16.35 -15.29
N ALA A 359 10.37 16.32 -15.63
CA ALA A 359 10.83 16.73 -16.96
C ALA A 359 10.26 15.82 -18.07
N ASP A 360 10.25 14.50 -17.86
CA ASP A 360 9.68 13.56 -18.83
C ASP A 360 8.15 13.64 -18.90
N ALA A 361 7.47 13.89 -17.78
CA ALA A 361 6.04 14.17 -17.77
C ALA A 361 5.71 15.44 -18.58
N GLN A 362 6.57 16.47 -18.56
CA GLN A 362 6.43 17.64 -19.42
C GLN A 362 6.54 17.29 -20.91
N LYS A 363 7.49 16.42 -21.29
CA LYS A 363 7.62 15.95 -22.67
C LYS A 363 6.35 15.22 -23.11
N LEU A 364 5.84 14.29 -22.29
CA LEU A 364 4.58 13.60 -22.56
C LEU A 364 3.38 14.55 -22.65
N LYS A 365 3.33 15.58 -21.79
CA LYS A 365 2.31 16.64 -21.88
C LYS A 365 2.33 17.33 -23.25
N SER A 366 3.52 17.63 -23.78
CA SER A 366 3.67 18.27 -25.10
C SER A 366 3.24 17.35 -26.25
N ARG A 367 3.42 16.03 -26.08
CA ARG A 367 3.10 14.97 -27.07
C ARG A 367 1.76 14.29 -26.87
N LYS A 368 0.93 14.73 -25.90
CA LYS A 368 -0.31 14.02 -25.50
C LYS A 368 -1.29 13.67 -26.62
N LYS A 369 -1.28 14.44 -27.73
CA LYS A 369 -2.09 14.15 -28.92
C LYS A 369 -1.53 12.94 -29.69
N ASP A 370 -0.22 12.91 -29.88
CA ASP A 370 0.48 11.82 -30.56
C ASP A 370 0.37 10.52 -29.75
N GLU A 371 0.56 10.60 -28.43
CA GLU A 371 0.41 9.47 -27.51
C GLU A 371 -1.01 8.88 -27.56
N ARG A 372 -2.02 9.74 -27.69
CA ARG A 372 -3.41 9.31 -27.87
C ARG A 372 -3.61 8.67 -29.24
N SER A 373 -3.16 9.30 -30.31
CA SER A 373 -3.29 8.76 -31.66
C SER A 373 -2.62 7.40 -31.82
N PHE A 374 -1.53 7.15 -31.08
CA PHE A 374 -0.89 5.84 -31.00
C PHE A 374 -1.80 4.77 -30.37
N VAL A 375 -2.53 5.11 -29.31
CA VAL A 375 -3.51 4.19 -28.71
C VAL A 375 -4.67 3.94 -29.66
N GLU A 376 -5.16 5.00 -30.33
CA GLU A 376 -6.22 4.91 -31.33
C GLU A 376 -5.80 3.97 -32.48
N SER A 377 -4.58 4.10 -33.04
CA SER A 377 -4.08 3.20 -34.09
C SER A 377 -3.93 1.75 -33.61
N SER A 378 -3.47 1.56 -32.37
CA SER A 378 -3.31 0.22 -31.77
C SER A 378 -4.64 -0.52 -31.59
N ILE A 379 -5.72 0.21 -31.29
CA ILE A 379 -7.08 -0.36 -31.24
C ILE A 379 -7.48 -0.86 -32.63
N PHE A 380 -7.33 -0.02 -33.68
CA PHE A 380 -7.65 -0.41 -35.06
C PHE A 380 -6.80 -1.58 -35.58
N ASN A 381 -5.57 -1.71 -35.12
CA ASN A 381 -4.64 -2.78 -35.51
C ASN A 381 -4.90 -4.13 -34.79
N GLY A 382 -5.96 -4.23 -33.97
CA GLY A 382 -6.36 -5.49 -33.33
C GLY A 382 -5.43 -5.92 -32.20
N ALA A 383 -4.84 -4.99 -31.44
CA ALA A 383 -4.03 -5.31 -30.26
C ALA A 383 -4.83 -5.87 -29.07
N PHE A 384 -6.17 -5.84 -29.16
CA PHE A 384 -7.10 -6.24 -28.10
C PHE A 384 -8.07 -7.34 -28.58
N PRO A 385 -8.53 -8.23 -27.68
CA PRO A 385 -9.65 -9.13 -27.96
C PRO A 385 -10.92 -8.36 -28.35
N SER A 386 -11.80 -8.96 -29.15
CA SER A 386 -12.96 -8.28 -29.76
C SER A 386 -13.91 -7.64 -28.75
N ASP A 387 -14.18 -8.32 -27.63
CA ASP A 387 -15.01 -7.83 -26.53
C ASP A 387 -14.41 -6.62 -25.80
N ILE A 388 -13.08 -6.52 -25.77
CA ILE A 388 -12.35 -5.38 -25.20
C ILE A 388 -12.23 -4.25 -26.22
N CYS A 389 -12.07 -4.56 -27.51
CA CYS A 389 -12.05 -3.55 -28.59
C CYS A 389 -13.31 -2.69 -28.54
N GLU A 390 -14.51 -3.29 -28.53
CA GLU A 390 -15.77 -2.53 -28.51
C GLU A 390 -15.86 -1.55 -27.33
N GLN A 391 -15.40 -1.98 -26.15
CA GLN A 391 -15.34 -1.11 -24.97
C GLN A 391 -14.36 0.03 -25.15
N LEU A 392 -13.14 -0.25 -25.65
CA LEU A 392 -12.13 0.78 -25.88
C LEU A 392 -12.56 1.76 -26.97
N GLU A 393 -13.23 1.31 -28.02
CA GLU A 393 -13.82 2.18 -29.05
C GLU A 393 -14.82 3.15 -28.42
N SER A 394 -15.72 2.66 -27.57
CA SER A 394 -16.71 3.52 -26.89
C SER A 394 -16.11 4.56 -25.93
N ILE A 395 -14.92 4.29 -25.38
CA ILE A 395 -14.26 5.16 -24.39
C ILE A 395 -13.28 6.12 -25.06
N ILE A 396 -12.48 5.64 -26.03
CA ILE A 396 -11.30 6.33 -26.54
C ILE A 396 -11.57 7.00 -27.88
N LEU A 397 -12.37 6.38 -28.76
CA LEU A 397 -12.64 6.92 -30.08
C LEU A 397 -13.75 7.99 -30.03
N PRO A 398 -13.61 9.09 -30.80
CA PRO A 398 -14.70 10.05 -30.94
C PRO A 398 -15.87 9.42 -31.72
N SER A 399 -17.10 9.60 -31.23
CA SER A 399 -18.33 9.30 -31.97
C SER A 399 -19.23 10.55 -32.01
N GLU A 400 -20.19 10.59 -32.95
CA GLU A 400 -21.14 11.71 -33.08
C GLU A 400 -22.02 11.90 -31.83
N SER A 401 -22.08 10.90 -30.94
CA SER A 401 -22.92 10.88 -29.73
C SER A 401 -22.14 11.00 -28.41
N VAL A 402 -20.80 10.95 -28.42
CA VAL A 402 -19.95 11.02 -27.21
C VAL A 402 -19.15 12.32 -27.21
N GLU A 403 -19.59 13.29 -26.40
CA GLU A 403 -18.99 14.63 -26.37
C GLU A 403 -17.62 14.72 -25.68
N LYS A 404 -17.21 13.75 -24.85
CA LYS A 404 -15.99 13.87 -24.02
C LYS A 404 -15.03 12.71 -24.17
N LYS A 405 -13.96 13.01 -24.90
CA LYS A 405 -12.72 12.24 -24.96
C LYS A 405 -12.09 12.04 -23.56
N PRO A 406 -11.38 10.91 -23.27
CA PRO A 406 -10.69 10.73 -22.01
C PRO A 406 -9.67 11.84 -21.77
N ALA A 407 -9.62 12.34 -20.54
CA ALA A 407 -8.64 13.33 -20.15
C ALA A 407 -7.24 12.69 -20.05
N THR A 408 -6.19 13.47 -20.27
CA THR A 408 -4.82 13.02 -20.01
C THR A 408 -4.51 13.12 -18.53
N ALA A 409 -3.82 12.13 -17.99
CA ALA A 409 -3.23 12.15 -16.65
C ALA A 409 -1.86 11.48 -16.68
N PHE A 410 -1.08 11.60 -15.61
CA PHE A 410 0.28 11.07 -15.54
C PHE A 410 0.44 10.09 -14.38
N GLY A 411 1.08 8.96 -14.66
CA GLY A 411 1.47 7.94 -13.68
C GLY A 411 2.99 7.95 -13.53
N LEU A 412 3.51 8.23 -12.34
CA LEU A 412 4.93 8.40 -12.07
C LEU A 412 5.37 7.35 -11.05
N PHE A 413 6.37 6.55 -11.42
CA PHE A 413 7.04 5.63 -10.50
C PHE A 413 8.47 6.10 -10.25
N LEU A 414 8.81 6.39 -9.00
CA LEU A 414 10.12 6.92 -8.61
C LEU A 414 10.80 5.98 -7.62
N GLY A 415 11.91 5.39 -8.05
CA GLY A 415 12.80 4.61 -7.20
C GLY A 415 14.04 5.40 -6.81
N TYR A 416 14.47 5.24 -5.56
CA TYR A 416 15.64 5.93 -5.03
C TYR A 416 16.41 5.13 -3.98
N THR A 417 17.64 5.52 -3.68
CA THR A 417 18.43 4.90 -2.61
C THR A 417 18.01 5.46 -1.26
N LEU A 418 17.62 4.59 -0.33
CA LEU A 418 17.35 4.97 1.05
C LEU A 418 18.65 5.47 1.70
N GLY A 419 18.55 6.56 2.47
CA GLY A 419 19.70 7.08 3.21
C GLY A 419 20.33 6.03 4.13
N ASP A 420 21.64 6.14 4.39
CA ASP A 420 22.37 5.18 5.23
C ASP A 420 21.82 5.18 6.67
N ILE A 421 21.28 4.04 7.09
CA ILE A 421 20.78 3.81 8.43
C ILE A 421 21.73 2.84 9.11
N SER A 422 22.43 3.33 10.13
CA SER A 422 23.40 2.49 10.83
C SER A 422 22.76 1.21 11.37
N LYS A 423 23.26 0.06 10.91
CA LYS A 423 22.92 -1.28 11.42
C LYS A 423 23.64 -1.57 12.76
N SER A 424 24.74 -0.86 13.04
CA SER A 424 25.62 -1.16 14.18
C SER A 424 24.91 -0.96 15.52
N GLY A 425 24.94 -2.00 16.36
CA GLY A 425 24.33 -1.97 17.69
C GLY A 425 22.79 -1.96 17.71
N LYS A 426 22.12 -2.09 16.55
CA LYS A 426 20.66 -2.17 16.47
C LYS A 426 20.21 -3.63 16.34
N SER A 427 19.09 -3.96 16.99
CA SER A 427 18.35 -5.17 16.64
C SER A 427 17.66 -4.97 15.28
N ILE A 428 17.27 -6.09 14.64
CA ILE A 428 16.53 -6.09 13.37
C ILE A 428 15.31 -5.17 13.45
N ASN A 429 14.46 -5.31 14.48
CA ASN A 429 13.25 -4.50 14.62
C ASN A 429 13.54 -3.00 14.74
N ILE A 430 14.58 -2.61 15.49
CA ILE A 430 14.96 -1.19 15.64
C ILE A 430 15.42 -0.64 14.29
N TYR A 431 16.25 -1.38 13.56
CA TYR A 431 16.68 -0.97 12.22
C TYR A 431 15.49 -0.80 11.27
N GLN A 432 14.60 -1.79 11.19
CA GLN A 432 13.42 -1.75 10.30
C GLN A 432 12.49 -0.58 10.62
N ARG A 433 12.25 -0.32 11.92
CA ARG A 433 11.47 0.85 12.37
C ARG A 433 12.12 2.15 11.93
N ASP A 434 13.42 2.29 12.15
CA ASP A 434 14.14 3.51 11.78
C ASP A 434 14.15 3.70 10.24
N ALA A 435 14.22 2.62 9.47
CA ALA A 435 14.04 2.64 8.02
C ALA A 435 12.65 3.09 7.59
N ILE A 436 11.59 2.52 8.16
CA ILE A 436 10.21 2.95 7.89
C ILE A 436 10.01 4.44 8.25
N ALA A 437 10.58 4.90 9.37
CA ALA A 437 10.51 6.30 9.77
C ALA A 437 11.24 7.22 8.78
N GLN A 438 12.42 6.84 8.31
CA GLN A 438 13.14 7.59 7.28
C GLN A 438 12.34 7.67 5.98
N ILE A 439 11.82 6.55 5.49
CA ILE A 439 11.00 6.48 4.26
C ILE A 439 9.79 7.41 4.37
N LYS A 440 9.11 7.42 5.52
CA LYS A 440 7.99 8.34 5.76
C LYS A 440 8.44 9.81 5.75
N ASN A 441 9.59 10.11 6.34
CA ASN A 441 10.13 11.47 6.31
C ASN A 441 10.52 11.90 4.90
N ASP A 442 11.03 10.98 4.06
CA ASP A 442 11.42 11.27 2.69
C ASP A 442 10.25 11.81 1.86
N ILE A 443 9.07 11.18 1.92
CA ILE A 443 7.89 11.69 1.21
C ILE A 443 7.41 13.03 1.79
N LEU A 444 7.31 13.14 3.12
CA LEU A 444 6.81 14.33 3.80
C LEU A 444 7.65 15.57 3.48
N ASN A 445 8.97 15.42 3.54
CA ASN A 445 9.90 16.53 3.30
C ASN A 445 9.94 16.95 1.83
N ASN A 446 9.55 16.07 0.89
CA ASN A 446 9.57 16.34 -0.54
C ASN A 446 8.22 16.81 -1.11
N VAL A 447 7.12 16.82 -0.35
CA VAL A 447 5.82 17.35 -0.80
C VAL A 447 5.97 18.77 -1.39
N PRO A 448 6.58 19.75 -0.70
CA PRO A 448 6.72 21.10 -1.26
C PRO A 448 7.58 21.14 -2.54
N TYR A 449 8.58 20.26 -2.62
CA TYR A 449 9.44 20.16 -3.80
C TYR A 449 8.67 19.61 -4.99
N ILE A 450 7.90 18.53 -4.80
CA ILE A 450 7.01 17.96 -5.82
C ILE A 450 6.01 19.00 -6.32
N GLU A 451 5.34 19.73 -5.41
CA GLU A 451 4.43 20.83 -5.78
C GLU A 451 5.13 21.91 -6.62
N SER A 452 6.36 22.28 -6.24
CA SER A 452 7.15 23.24 -7.01
C SER A 452 7.46 22.73 -8.43
N LYS A 453 7.70 21.43 -8.60
CA LYS A 453 7.95 20.81 -9.91
C LYS A 453 6.68 20.73 -10.76
N ILE A 454 5.54 20.44 -10.13
CA ILE A 454 4.23 20.49 -10.79
C ILE A 454 3.97 21.87 -11.37
N ALA A 455 4.22 22.93 -10.58
CA ALA A 455 4.10 24.31 -11.05
C ALA A 455 5.13 24.65 -12.13
N GLN A 456 6.42 24.32 -11.91
CA GLN A 456 7.52 24.59 -12.83
C GLN A 456 7.25 24.02 -14.23
N TYR A 457 6.77 22.77 -14.31
CA TYR A 457 6.52 22.07 -15.57
C TYR A 457 5.09 22.29 -16.11
N GLY A 458 4.27 23.06 -15.39
CA GLY A 458 2.89 23.39 -15.74
C GLY A 458 1.98 22.17 -15.78
N LEU A 459 2.18 21.21 -14.88
CA LEU A 459 1.37 19.99 -14.78
C LEU A 459 0.14 20.17 -13.89
N ASP A 460 -0.01 21.34 -13.24
CA ASP A 460 -1.25 21.68 -12.54
C ASP A 460 -2.45 21.66 -13.51
N GLY A 461 -3.59 21.21 -12.99
CA GLY A 461 -4.79 20.89 -13.80
C GLY A 461 -4.81 19.50 -14.44
N TYR A 462 -3.71 18.74 -14.40
CA TYR A 462 -3.70 17.32 -14.78
C TYR A 462 -3.73 16.42 -13.55
N SER A 463 -4.38 15.26 -13.64
CA SER A 463 -4.29 14.29 -12.56
C SER A 463 -2.91 13.63 -12.50
N LEU A 464 -2.40 13.46 -11.29
CA LEU A 464 -1.05 12.95 -11.02
C LEU A 464 -1.08 11.79 -10.02
N TYR A 465 -0.61 10.63 -10.44
CA TYR A 465 -0.54 9.41 -9.64
C TYR A 465 0.94 9.05 -9.45
N ILE A 466 1.50 9.32 -8.26
CA ILE A 466 2.93 9.28 -7.96
C ILE A 466 3.20 8.22 -6.90
N TYR A 467 4.07 7.28 -7.24
CA TYR A 467 4.46 6.16 -6.37
C TYR A 467 5.96 6.17 -6.12
N LEU A 468 6.34 6.28 -4.85
CA LEU A 468 7.72 6.25 -4.39
C LEU A 468 8.09 4.87 -3.84
N LEU A 469 9.27 4.35 -4.19
CA LEU A 469 9.82 3.11 -3.65
C LEU A 469 11.32 3.22 -3.36
N PRO A 470 11.77 3.11 -2.10
CA PRO A 470 13.18 3.08 -1.75
C PRO A 470 13.83 1.73 -2.06
N PHE A 471 15.13 1.76 -2.33
CA PHE A 471 16.05 0.64 -2.52
C PHE A 471 17.25 0.83 -1.57
N THR A 472 17.95 -0.26 -1.24
CA THR A 472 19.21 -0.20 -0.47
C THR A 472 20.29 0.53 -1.27
N ASP A 473 20.42 0.22 -2.54
CA ASP A 473 21.29 0.90 -3.50
C ASP A 473 20.69 0.73 -4.89
N VAL A 474 19.91 1.71 -5.34
CA VAL A 474 19.14 1.59 -6.58
C VAL A 474 20.01 1.34 -7.80
N ASP A 475 21.28 1.77 -7.81
CA ASP A 475 22.18 1.60 -8.96
C ASP A 475 22.67 0.16 -9.10
N ASN A 476 22.90 -0.52 -7.99
CA ASN A 476 23.30 -1.93 -7.96
C ASN A 476 22.07 -2.84 -7.98
N ASP A 477 21.05 -2.55 -7.16
CA ASP A 477 19.85 -3.36 -7.02
C ASP A 477 19.10 -3.52 -8.35
N LYS A 478 18.99 -2.44 -9.15
CA LYS A 478 18.32 -2.53 -10.46
C LYS A 478 19.02 -3.50 -11.42
N LYS A 479 20.36 -3.58 -11.35
CA LYS A 479 21.16 -4.48 -12.19
C LYS A 479 21.00 -5.91 -11.71
N ASP A 480 21.12 -6.15 -10.41
CA ASP A 480 21.05 -7.49 -9.82
C ASP A 480 19.66 -8.09 -10.02
N ILE A 481 18.59 -7.32 -9.76
CA ILE A 481 17.22 -7.77 -9.96
C ILE A 481 16.99 -8.12 -11.44
N MET A 482 17.41 -7.27 -12.37
CA MET A 482 17.20 -7.50 -13.81
C MET A 482 18.08 -8.64 -14.35
N ASN A 483 19.32 -8.76 -13.90
CA ASN A 483 20.21 -9.85 -14.30
C ASN A 483 19.68 -11.20 -13.83
N LYS A 484 19.16 -11.26 -12.60
CA LYS A 484 18.51 -12.46 -12.06
C LYS A 484 17.19 -12.76 -12.74
N LEU A 485 16.38 -11.73 -13.04
CA LEU A 485 15.10 -11.88 -13.74
C LEU A 485 15.30 -12.40 -15.16
N LEU A 486 16.27 -11.83 -15.87
CA LEU A 486 16.59 -12.21 -17.23
C LEU A 486 17.49 -13.45 -17.27
N GLN A 487 18.14 -13.88 -16.20
CA GLN A 487 19.12 -14.98 -16.24
C GLN A 487 20.29 -14.62 -17.19
N THR A 488 20.89 -13.44 -16.97
CA THR A 488 22.04 -12.93 -17.74
C THR A 488 23.34 -12.91 -16.93
N GLU A 489 23.33 -13.44 -15.71
CA GLU A 489 24.58 -13.66 -14.97
C GLU A 489 25.47 -14.64 -15.75
N GLU A 490 26.72 -14.26 -16.00
CA GLU A 490 27.74 -15.19 -16.44
C GLU A 490 27.82 -16.30 -15.40
N SER A 491 27.59 -17.54 -15.82
CA SER A 491 28.00 -18.70 -15.05
C SER A 491 29.50 -18.57 -14.79
N LYS A 492 29.85 -18.04 -13.62
CA LYS A 492 31.20 -18.13 -13.06
C LYS A 492 31.45 -19.60 -12.72
N THR A 493 31.77 -20.38 -13.75
CA THR A 493 32.44 -21.69 -13.63
C THR A 493 33.89 -21.51 -13.27
#